data_AF-A0A2T0HIE5-F1
#
_entry.id   AF-A0A2T0HIE5-F1
#
_cell.length_a   1.000
_cell.length_b   1.000
_cell.length_c   1.000
_cell.angle_alpha   90.00
_cell.angle_beta   90.00
_cell.angle_gamma   90.00
#
_symmetry.space_group_name_H-M   'P 1'
#
loop_
_entity.id
_entity.type
_entity.pdbx_description
1 polymer ?
#
loop_
_entity_poly.entity_id
_entity_poly.type
_entity_poly.pdbx_seq_one_letter_code
_entity_poly.pdbx_strand_id
1 'polypeptide(L)'
;HCHMIVLATSQPSQTDLSSEWHKITGDSMVVDCRPILGDPVEGFMEVFKYAVKFSDLTLADNWHAAQILKGKRLLNSFGSFRGVEIPDSLLDEPLDGLPYLYRFYCYLGDSYQPASLQ
;
A
#
# COMPACT_ATOMS: atom_id res chain seq x y z
N HIS A 1 -6.96 -3.15 -12.63
CA HIS A 1 -5.77 -3.84 -12.11
C HIS A 1 -5.85 -3.84 -10.59
N CYS A 2 -5.65 -4.98 -9.94
CA CYS A 2 -5.86 -5.14 -8.50
C CYS A 2 -4.78 -6.07 -7.93
N HIS A 3 -4.33 -5.77 -6.72
CA HIS A 3 -3.49 -6.65 -5.90
C HIS A 3 -4.20 -6.87 -4.57
N MET A 4 -4.23 -8.10 -4.11
CA MET A 4 -5.00 -8.47 -2.92
C MET A 4 -4.31 -9.60 -2.15
N ILE A 5 -4.52 -9.59 -0.84
CA ILE A 5 -4.19 -10.71 0.04
C ILE A 5 -5.51 -11.34 0.45
N VAL A 6 -5.58 -12.66 0.28
CA VAL A 6 -6.81 -13.42 0.52
C VAL A 6 -6.52 -14.48 1.57
N LEU A 7 -7.26 -14.42 2.67
CA LEU A 7 -7.35 -15.52 3.60
C LEU A 7 -8.44 -16.48 3.09
N ALA A 8 -8.03 -17.68 2.67
CA ALA A 8 -8.92 -18.69 2.09
C ALA A 8 -8.75 -20.03 2.81
N THR A 9 -9.83 -20.80 2.91
CA THR A 9 -9.83 -22.14 3.51
C THR A 9 -9.12 -23.18 2.64
N SER A 10 -8.94 -22.89 1.35
CA SER A 10 -8.22 -23.70 0.38
C SER A 10 -7.56 -22.77 -0.65
N GLN A 11 -6.50 -23.26 -1.31
CA GLN A 11 -5.81 -22.47 -2.33
C GLN A 11 -6.76 -22.10 -3.48
N PRO A 12 -6.92 -20.81 -3.80
CA PRO A 12 -7.72 -20.40 -4.95
C PRO A 12 -7.09 -20.87 -6.27
N SER A 13 -7.94 -21.23 -7.22
CA SER A 13 -7.53 -21.64 -8.56
C SER A 13 -7.24 -20.41 -9.42
N GLN A 14 -6.00 -20.26 -9.89
CA GLN A 14 -5.62 -19.18 -10.80
C GLN A 14 -6.43 -19.21 -12.09
N THR A 15 -6.69 -20.41 -12.64
CA THR A 15 -7.45 -20.60 -13.87
C THR A 15 -8.88 -20.11 -13.72
N ASP A 16 -9.53 -20.46 -12.61
CA ASP A 16 -10.92 -20.05 -12.37
C ASP A 16 -11.00 -18.54 -12.16
N LEU A 17 -10.06 -17.98 -11.38
CA LEU A 17 -9.96 -16.53 -11.19
C LEU A 17 -9.72 -15.78 -12.51
N SER A 18 -8.85 -16.30 -13.39
CA SER A 18 -8.60 -15.74 -14.72
C SER A 18 -9.86 -15.77 -15.59
N SER A 19 -10.59 -16.89 -15.58
CA SER A 19 -11.85 -17.03 -16.33
C SER A 19 -12.91 -16.05 -15.84
N GLU A 20 -13.12 -15.95 -14.53
CA GLU A 20 -14.07 -15.00 -13.94
C GLU A 20 -13.66 -13.55 -14.21
N TRP A 21 -12.37 -13.22 -14.06
CA TRP A 21 -11.86 -11.88 -14.39
C TRP A 21 -12.13 -11.50 -15.85
N HIS A 22 -11.86 -12.43 -16.78
CA HIS A 22 -12.12 -12.19 -18.19
C HIS A 22 -13.61 -12.03 -18.52
N LYS A 23 -14.50 -12.78 -17.86
CA LYS A 23 -15.96 -12.59 -17.99
C LYS A 23 -16.39 -11.19 -17.54
N ILE A 24 -15.75 -10.63 -16.53
CA ILE A 24 -16.07 -9.30 -15.97
C ILE A 24 -15.54 -8.19 -16.88
N THR A 25 -14.28 -8.26 -17.33
CA THR A 25 -13.68 -7.14 -18.09
C THR A 25 -13.82 -7.26 -19.61
N GLY A 26 -13.98 -8.47 -20.14
CA GLY A 26 -14.08 -8.75 -21.57
C GLY A 26 -12.75 -8.73 -22.34
N ASP A 27 -11.67 -8.23 -21.74
CA ASP A 27 -10.40 -7.94 -22.41
C ASP A 27 -9.13 -8.25 -21.58
N SER A 28 -9.29 -8.64 -20.31
CA SER A 28 -8.20 -8.88 -19.37
C SER A 28 -8.31 -10.27 -18.78
N MET A 29 -7.22 -11.03 -18.78
CA MET A 29 -7.19 -12.40 -18.26
C MET A 29 -5.90 -12.74 -17.49
N VAL A 30 -4.99 -11.78 -17.36
CA VAL A 30 -3.71 -11.98 -16.67
C VAL A 30 -3.96 -11.98 -15.16
N VAL A 31 -3.82 -13.15 -14.54
CA VAL A 31 -3.96 -13.36 -13.11
C VAL A 31 -2.76 -14.17 -12.63
N ASP A 32 -2.15 -13.74 -11.54
CA ASP A 32 -1.16 -14.49 -10.77
C ASP A 32 -1.73 -14.78 -9.38
N CYS A 33 -1.77 -16.05 -8.99
CA CYS A 33 -2.30 -16.47 -7.69
C CYS A 33 -1.36 -17.51 -7.07
N ARG A 34 -0.68 -17.11 -6.00
CA ARG A 34 0.31 -17.93 -5.31
C ARG A 34 0.10 -17.89 -3.80
N PRO A 35 0.33 -19.00 -3.09
CA PRO A 35 0.30 -19.00 -1.64
C PRO A 35 1.48 -18.19 -1.09
N ILE A 36 1.26 -17.49 0.02
CA ILE A 36 2.35 -16.90 0.80
C ILE A 36 2.94 -18.03 1.65
N LEU A 37 4.22 -18.34 1.44
CA LEU A 37 4.95 -19.39 2.15
C LEU A 37 6.00 -18.72 3.04
N GLY A 38 6.21 -19.25 4.25
CA GLY A 38 7.19 -18.69 5.20
C GLY A 38 6.65 -17.50 5.98
N ASP A 39 7.43 -16.42 6.07
CA ASP A 39 7.05 -15.20 6.80
C ASP A 39 5.95 -14.43 6.03
N PRO A 40 4.75 -14.25 6.61
CA PRO A 40 3.67 -13.49 5.99
C PRO A 40 4.07 -12.07 5.55
N VAL A 41 5.04 -11.45 6.23
CA VAL A 41 5.53 -10.09 5.93
C VAL A 41 6.00 -9.98 4.48
N GLU A 42 6.65 -11.00 3.94
CA GLU A 42 7.12 -10.99 2.55
C GLU A 42 5.95 -10.88 1.56
N GLY A 43 4.86 -11.63 1.81
CA GLY A 43 3.65 -11.55 1.01
C GLY A 43 2.92 -10.21 1.15
N PHE A 44 2.91 -9.63 2.36
CA PHE A 44 2.41 -8.28 2.59
C PHE A 44 3.21 -7.23 1.80
N MET A 45 4.54 -7.28 1.85
CA MET A 45 5.40 -6.37 1.11
C MET A 45 5.20 -6.47 -0.40
N GLU A 46 5.08 -7.68 -0.93
CA GLU A 46 4.87 -7.92 -2.36
C GLU A 46 3.56 -7.30 -2.87
N VAL A 47 2.49 -7.32 -2.06
CA VAL A 47 1.21 -6.69 -2.43
C VAL A 47 1.23 -5.18 -2.17
N PHE A 48 1.79 -4.74 -1.04
CA PHE A 48 1.78 -3.33 -0.64
C PHE A 48 2.70 -2.46 -1.49
N LYS A 49 3.75 -3.00 -2.12
CA LYS A 49 4.58 -2.22 -3.07
C LYS A 49 3.76 -1.62 -4.22
N TYR A 50 2.63 -2.23 -4.59
CA TYR A 50 1.78 -1.70 -5.66
C TYR A 50 0.95 -0.50 -5.23
N ALA A 51 0.74 -0.28 -3.93
CA ALA A 51 0.13 0.95 -3.42
C ALA A 51 1.05 2.17 -3.61
N VAL A 52 2.37 1.95 -3.73
CA VAL A 52 3.38 3.02 -3.92
C VAL A 52 3.91 3.12 -5.35
N LYS A 53 3.37 2.34 -6.30
CA LYS A 53 3.82 2.29 -7.70
C LYS A 53 3.62 3.60 -8.50
N PHE A 54 3.05 4.62 -7.87
CA PHE A 54 3.01 5.99 -8.40
C PHE A 54 4.42 6.59 -8.61
N SER A 55 5.46 6.02 -7.96
CA SER A 55 6.86 6.43 -8.16
C SER A 55 7.35 6.35 -9.61
N ASP A 56 6.76 5.46 -10.42
CA ASP A 56 7.19 5.21 -11.80
C ASP A 56 6.47 6.12 -12.82
N LEU A 57 5.49 6.92 -12.38
CA LEU A 57 4.74 7.83 -13.25
C LEU A 57 5.49 9.14 -13.49
N THR A 58 5.29 9.74 -14.67
CA THR A 58 5.77 11.10 -14.93
C THR A 58 5.10 12.09 -13.96
N LEU A 59 5.70 13.26 -13.75
CA LEU A 59 5.11 14.29 -12.87
C LEU A 59 3.71 14.70 -13.33
N ALA A 60 3.48 14.79 -14.64
CA ALA A 60 2.19 15.14 -15.22
C ALA A 60 1.13 14.06 -14.95
N ASP A 61 1.48 12.78 -15.16
CA ASP A 61 0.57 11.66 -14.92
C ASP A 61 0.27 11.51 -13.42
N ASN A 62 1.28 11.71 -12.57
CA ASN A 62 1.11 11.71 -11.12
C ASN A 62 0.15 12.82 -10.66
N TRP A 63 0.33 14.05 -11.15
CA TRP A 63 -0.58 15.14 -10.84
C TRP A 63 -2.01 14.85 -11.32
N HIS A 64 -2.16 14.34 -12.54
CA HIS A 64 -3.46 13.96 -13.07
C HIS A 64 -4.14 12.86 -12.23
N ALA A 65 -3.41 11.78 -11.92
CA ALA A 65 -3.89 10.70 -11.07
C ALA A 65 -4.30 11.22 -9.68
N ALA A 66 -3.49 12.09 -9.07
CA ALA A 66 -3.80 12.71 -7.79
C ALA A 66 -5.10 13.51 -7.83
N GLN A 67 -5.34 14.31 -8.89
CA GLN A 67 -6.59 15.06 -9.04
C GLN A 67 -7.81 14.14 -9.18
N ILE A 68 -7.70 13.07 -9.98
CA ILE A 68 -8.80 12.13 -10.22
C ILE A 68 -9.11 11.27 -8.98
N LEU A 69 -8.08 10.84 -8.27
CA LEU A 69 -8.19 9.92 -7.14
C LEU A 69 -8.35 10.61 -5.80
N LYS A 70 -8.25 11.95 -5.74
CA LYS A 70 -8.41 12.73 -4.51
C LYS A 70 -9.71 12.38 -3.80
N GLY A 71 -9.60 12.01 -2.52
CA GLY A 71 -10.74 11.64 -1.68
C GLY A 71 -11.37 10.28 -1.97
N LYS A 72 -10.83 9.50 -2.93
CA LYS A 72 -11.27 8.13 -3.19
C LYS A 72 -10.48 7.17 -2.29
N ARG A 73 -11.18 6.26 -1.63
CA ARG A 73 -10.57 5.16 -0.88
C ARG A 73 -10.18 4.05 -1.87
N LEU A 74 -8.87 3.89 -2.10
CA LEU A 74 -8.31 2.89 -3.04
C LEU A 74 -7.89 1.58 -2.38
N LEU A 75 -7.90 1.56 -1.05
CA LEU A 75 -7.60 0.39 -0.23
C LEU A 75 -8.89 -0.02 0.50
N ASN A 76 -9.19 -1.30 0.48
CA ASN A 76 -10.34 -1.82 1.20
C ASN A 76 -10.03 -3.17 1.81
N SER A 77 -10.65 -3.46 2.96
CA SER A 77 -10.55 -4.75 3.65
C SER A 77 -11.94 -5.34 3.84
N PHE A 78 -12.01 -6.66 3.72
CA PHE A 78 -13.27 -7.41 3.76
C PHE A 78 -13.12 -8.66 4.61
N GLY A 79 -14.25 -9.26 5.00
CA GLY A 79 -14.29 -10.49 5.80
C GLY A 79 -13.54 -10.32 7.12
N SER A 80 -12.66 -11.26 7.44
CA SER A 80 -11.88 -11.25 8.69
C SER A 80 -10.87 -10.10 8.79
N PHE A 81 -10.56 -9.41 7.70
CA PHE A 81 -9.74 -8.19 7.72
C PHE A 81 -10.57 -6.91 7.95
N ARG A 82 -11.90 -7.01 8.05
CA ARG A 82 -12.80 -5.88 8.28
C ARG A 82 -13.04 -5.71 9.77
N GLY A 83 -12.89 -4.47 10.27
CA GLY A 83 -13.07 -4.17 11.69
C GLY A 83 -11.80 -4.33 12.53
N VAL A 84 -10.63 -4.38 11.90
CA VAL A 84 -9.37 -4.09 12.62
C VAL A 84 -9.51 -2.70 13.21
N GLU A 85 -9.43 -2.61 14.54
CA GLU A 85 -9.40 -1.31 15.21
C GLU A 85 -8.12 -0.61 14.79
N ILE A 86 -8.29 0.45 14.01
CA ILE A 86 -7.19 1.33 13.64
C ILE A 86 -6.88 2.13 14.90
N PRO A 87 -5.63 2.14 15.38
CA PRO A 87 -5.27 2.97 16.51
C PRO A 87 -5.62 4.43 16.22
N ASP A 88 -6.00 5.18 17.25
CA ASP A 88 -6.36 6.60 17.12
C ASP A 88 -5.19 7.43 16.53
N SER A 89 -3.96 6.91 16.65
CA SER A 89 -2.73 7.48 16.09
C SER A 89 -2.04 6.48 15.16
N LEU A 90 -1.72 6.93 13.94
CA LEU A 90 -0.83 6.21 13.02
C LEU A 90 0.64 6.67 13.16
N LEU A 91 0.94 7.50 14.17
CA LEU A 91 2.32 7.90 14.44
C LEU A 91 3.08 6.71 15.02
N ASP A 92 4.35 6.57 14.62
CA ASP A 92 5.25 5.65 15.28
C ASP A 92 5.38 6.08 16.76
N GLU A 93 5.05 5.16 17.67
CA GLU A 93 5.33 5.37 19.08
C GLU A 93 6.86 5.37 19.29
N PRO A 94 7.39 6.28 20.13
CA PRO A 94 8.81 6.26 20.47
C PRO A 94 9.22 4.88 21.00
N LEU A 95 10.34 4.35 20.53
CA LEU A 95 10.87 3.10 21.07
C LEU A 95 11.22 3.27 22.55
N ASP A 96 10.60 2.46 23.42
CA ASP A 96 10.78 2.56 24.87
C ASP A 96 12.24 2.34 25.29
N GLY A 97 12.81 3.33 25.99
CA GLY A 97 14.11 3.22 26.65
C GLY A 97 15.33 3.26 25.72
N LEU A 98 15.16 3.51 24.42
CA LEU A 98 16.28 3.65 23.49
C LEU A 98 16.75 5.12 23.39
N PRO A 99 18.07 5.36 23.27
CA PRO A 99 18.59 6.70 23.03
C PRO A 99 18.18 7.21 21.64
N TYR A 100 17.77 8.47 21.57
CA TYR A 100 17.38 9.11 20.31
C TYR A 100 17.91 10.56 20.24
N LEU A 101 17.94 11.12 19.03
CA LEU A 101 18.40 12.47 18.74
C LEU A 101 17.25 13.31 18.17
N TYR A 102 16.90 14.41 18.82
CA TYR A 102 15.98 15.40 18.24
C TYR A 102 16.68 16.19 17.14
N ARG A 103 16.08 16.24 15.95
CA ARG A 103 16.51 17.11 14.84
C ARG A 103 15.33 17.95 14.38
N PHE A 104 15.49 19.26 14.47
CA PHE A 104 14.53 20.23 13.94
C PHE A 104 14.96 20.63 12.53
N TYR A 105 14.00 20.80 11.62
CA TYR A 105 14.26 21.25 10.25
C TYR A 105 13.32 22.41 9.90
N CYS A 106 13.85 23.39 9.17
CA CYS A 106 13.09 24.50 8.61
C CYS A 106 13.03 24.37 7.09
N TYR A 107 11.85 24.57 6.51
CA TYR A 107 11.70 24.62 5.06
C TYR A 107 12.12 26.00 4.53
N LEU A 108 13.12 26.03 3.67
CA LEU A 108 13.66 27.25 3.05
C LEU A 108 13.44 27.23 1.53
N GLY A 109 12.17 27.13 1.10
CA GLY A 109 11.74 27.32 -0.29
C GLY A 109 12.08 26.17 -1.25
N ASP A 110 13.31 25.66 -1.25
CA ASP A 110 13.75 24.55 -2.11
C ASP A 110 14.03 23.26 -1.34
N SER A 111 14.35 23.37 -0.04
CA SER A 111 14.84 22.26 0.77
C SER A 111 14.53 22.45 2.25
N TYR A 112 14.53 21.34 2.99
CA TYR A 112 14.53 21.36 4.46
C TYR A 112 15.98 21.43 4.95
N GLN A 113 16.30 22.47 5.73
CA GLN A 113 17.61 22.64 6.34
C GLN A 113 17.52 22.39 7.86
N PRO A 114 18.54 21.80 8.51
CA PRO A 114 18.55 21.66 9.96
C PRO A 114 18.37 23.04 10.62
N ALA A 115 17.42 23.14 11.54
CA ALA A 115 17.23 24.36 12.29
C ALA A 115 18.45 24.57 13.22
N SER A 116 19.18 25.65 13.02
CA SER A 116 20.24 26.07 13.94
C SER A 116 19.58 26.58 15.23
N LEU A 117 19.76 25.85 16.33
CA LEU A 117 19.51 26.35 17.68
C LEU A 117 20.59 27.39 17.99
N GLN A 118 20.19 28.66 18.17
CA GLN A 118 21.04 29.69 18.76
C GLN A 118 21.15 29.52 20.27
#